data_AF-A0A7Y0GWB4-F1
#
_entry.id   AF-A0A7Y0GWB4-F1
#
_cell.length_a   1.000
_cell.length_b   1.000
_cell.length_c   1.000
_cell.angle_alpha   90.00
_cell.angle_beta   90.00
_cell.angle_gamma   90.00
#
_symmetry.space_group_name_H-M   'P 1'
#
loop_
_entity.id
_entity.type
_entity.pdbx_description
1 polymer ?
#
loop_
_entity_poly.entity_id
_entity_poly.type
_entity_poly.pdbx_seq_one_letter_code
_entity_poly.pdbx_strand_id
1 'polypeptide(L)'
;MLVQAPRRARFLTTGILALVLSVLCACESKIIPLTEQEKQHMTTFTEHMTTRCLGRYLVDLPASFILNPIQRIEIEGVEIQIEPMTKLQFSMMLKDRATGLANTTIGVRPEYPMLQETYPISGNDDLGSVFNRAESDSNGSRGGRMLELHAWKNGYAITANVKATDTRFPEYAGDKGIQAMEIDVPEKLALLLAVYQRTQGRADTEVPNGQGVCFPNGLVRGPATDQEHLDISYYLGGAPDVSFEFHSLSDIGPEDTELLDRGAAIEGSLKAKHGYTLRKGHVRGQLEGAQEWLIGYKPLDEIAYQSFTLEANSKTGSAMAPLIVLDFGVGSRIPEAPLSLEEVAVRKPLSKATLSESEAIALWDVVVPTLRPRPGAF
;
A
#
# COMPACT_ATOMS: atom_id res chain seq x y z
N MET A 1 -76.80 -16.73 -39.37
CA MET A 1 -77.70 -16.60 -38.21
C MET A 1 -76.93 -15.84 -37.14
N LEU A 2 -77.20 -14.54 -37.02
CA LEU A 2 -77.98 -13.95 -35.92
C LEU A 2 -77.21 -14.01 -34.59
N VAL A 3 -77.00 -12.96 -33.80
CA VAL A 3 -77.26 -11.52 -33.87
C VAL A 3 -76.91 -10.98 -32.46
N GLN A 4 -76.43 -9.74 -32.40
CA GLN A 4 -76.55 -8.78 -31.29
C GLN A 4 -75.93 -9.04 -29.89
N ALA A 5 -75.20 -8.01 -29.47
CA ALA A 5 -74.91 -7.59 -28.09
C ALA A 5 -76.19 -7.31 -27.27
N PRO A 6 -76.12 -7.11 -25.93
CA PRO A 6 -75.92 -5.73 -25.47
C PRO A 6 -75.21 -5.52 -24.10
N ARG A 7 -74.59 -4.33 -24.02
CA ARG A 7 -74.63 -3.29 -22.96
C ARG A 7 -74.50 -3.66 -21.47
N ARG A 8 -73.36 -3.21 -20.92
CA ARG A 8 -73.15 -2.32 -19.76
C ARG A 8 -74.35 -2.07 -18.81
N ALA A 9 -74.12 -2.36 -17.53
CA ALA A 9 -74.62 -1.56 -16.42
C ALA A 9 -73.42 -1.16 -15.52
N ARG A 10 -73.38 0.13 -15.17
CA ARG A 10 -72.36 0.77 -14.33
C ARG A 10 -72.64 0.47 -12.87
N PHE A 11 -71.58 0.21 -12.09
CA PHE A 11 -71.54 0.59 -10.68
C PHE A 11 -70.25 1.37 -10.43
N LEU A 12 -70.42 2.60 -9.94
CA LEU A 12 -69.39 3.43 -9.35
C LEU A 12 -68.97 2.78 -8.03
N THR A 13 -67.69 2.53 -7.84
CA THR A 13 -67.05 2.64 -6.53
C THR A 13 -65.62 3.13 -6.70
N THR A 14 -65.38 4.29 -6.10
CA THR A 14 -64.11 4.97 -5.89
C THR A 14 -63.12 4.08 -5.14
N GLY A 15 -61.91 3.90 -5.69
CA GLY A 15 -60.81 3.16 -5.07
C GLY A 15 -59.50 3.91 -5.22
N ILE A 16 -58.93 4.29 -4.08
CA ILE A 16 -57.82 5.22 -3.87
C ILE A 16 -56.51 4.73 -4.50
N LEU A 17 -55.86 5.62 -5.27
CA LEU A 17 -54.51 5.44 -5.80
C LEU A 17 -53.50 5.64 -4.66
N ALA A 18 -52.95 4.55 -4.12
CA ALA A 18 -51.86 4.60 -3.15
C ALA A 18 -50.56 4.95 -3.90
N LEU A 19 -50.17 6.23 -3.86
CA LEU A 19 -48.83 6.68 -4.23
C LEU A 19 -47.86 6.16 -3.16
N VAL A 20 -47.13 5.09 -3.47
CA VAL A 20 -45.99 4.66 -2.66
C VAL A 20 -44.85 5.63 -2.98
N LEU A 21 -44.76 6.73 -2.23
CA LEU A 21 -43.51 7.49 -2.11
C LEU A 21 -42.53 6.62 -1.34
N SER A 22 -41.65 5.94 -2.06
CA SER A 22 -40.40 5.43 -1.52
C SER A 22 -39.52 6.62 -1.14
N VAL A 23 -39.69 7.11 0.08
CA VAL A 23 -38.72 8.01 0.72
C VAL A 23 -37.50 7.15 1.06
N LEU A 24 -36.52 7.14 0.16
CA LEU A 24 -35.14 6.81 0.51
C LEU A 24 -34.70 7.87 1.52
N CYS A 25 -34.88 7.57 2.80
CA CYS A 25 -34.29 8.35 3.87
C CYS A 25 -32.79 8.04 3.86
N ALA A 26 -32.05 8.66 2.94
CA ALA A 26 -30.63 8.82 3.11
C ALA A 26 -30.47 9.72 4.34
N CYS A 27 -30.16 9.12 5.49
CA CYS A 27 -29.57 9.86 6.60
C CYS A 27 -28.20 10.35 6.10
N GLU A 28 -28.17 11.47 5.39
CA GLU A 28 -26.95 12.23 5.18
C GLU A 28 -26.47 12.67 6.56
N SER A 29 -25.38 12.07 7.02
CA SER A 29 -24.56 12.66 8.08
C SER A 29 -24.27 14.10 7.68
N LYS A 30 -24.75 15.05 8.47
CA LYS A 30 -24.45 16.47 8.24
C LYS A 30 -22.96 16.69 8.45
N ILE A 31 -22.22 16.70 7.35
CA ILE A 31 -20.83 17.16 7.33
C ILE A 31 -20.83 18.58 7.90
N ILE A 32 -20.03 18.79 8.96
CA ILE A 32 -19.90 20.10 9.58
C ILE A 32 -19.05 20.97 8.64
N PRO A 33 -19.53 22.15 8.21
CA PRO A 33 -18.72 23.03 7.38
C PRO A 33 -17.52 23.56 8.16
N LEU A 34 -16.41 23.80 7.45
CA LEU A 34 -15.23 24.45 8.03
C LEU A 34 -15.60 25.81 8.67
N THR A 35 -15.08 26.07 9.85
CA THR A 35 -15.03 27.41 10.45
C THR A 35 -14.11 28.32 9.64
N GLU A 36 -14.22 29.65 9.82
CA GLU A 36 -13.32 30.59 9.12
C GLU A 36 -11.84 30.35 9.47
N GLN A 37 -11.54 29.93 10.70
CA GLN A 37 -10.19 29.59 11.11
C GLN A 37 -9.68 28.33 10.41
N GLU A 38 -10.50 27.26 10.34
CA GLU A 38 -10.14 26.04 9.64
C GLU A 38 -10.01 26.27 8.12
N LYS A 39 -10.85 27.14 7.53
CA LYS A 39 -10.69 27.53 6.11
C LYS A 39 -9.34 28.19 5.85
N GLN A 40 -8.93 29.13 6.70
CA GLN A 40 -7.63 29.79 6.59
C GLN A 40 -6.50 28.78 6.76
N HIS A 41 -6.59 27.92 7.78
CA HIS A 41 -5.61 26.85 8.00
C HIS A 41 -5.47 25.92 6.80
N MET A 42 -6.59 25.40 6.28
CA MET A 42 -6.61 24.51 5.12
C MET A 42 -6.12 25.18 3.84
N THR A 43 -6.39 26.48 3.66
CA THR A 43 -5.87 27.24 2.52
C THR A 43 -4.35 27.29 2.55
N THR A 44 -3.76 27.67 3.70
CA THR A 44 -2.30 27.68 3.87
C THR A 44 -1.71 26.27 3.77
N PHE A 45 -2.37 25.28 4.37
CA PHE A 45 -1.89 23.91 4.41
C PHE A 45 -1.82 23.26 3.02
N THR A 46 -2.72 23.65 2.11
CA THR A 46 -2.79 23.15 0.74
C THR A 46 -2.25 24.13 -0.31
N GLU A 47 -1.64 25.24 0.11
CA GLU A 47 -1.06 26.26 -0.78
C GLU A 47 0.10 25.69 -1.62
N HIS A 48 0.87 24.76 -1.05
CA HIS A 48 2.03 24.14 -1.67
C HIS A 48 1.88 22.62 -1.72
N MET A 49 1.42 22.15 -2.87
CA MET A 49 1.29 20.73 -3.18
C MET A 49 2.50 20.21 -3.96
N THR A 50 2.89 18.97 -3.71
CA THR A 50 3.98 18.27 -4.37
C THR A 50 3.46 17.02 -5.03
N THR A 51 3.68 16.90 -6.35
CA THR A 51 3.37 15.67 -7.08
C THR A 51 4.30 14.54 -6.65
N ARG A 52 3.73 13.42 -6.21
CA ARG A 52 4.42 12.18 -5.87
C ARG A 52 4.08 11.13 -6.91
N CYS A 53 5.06 10.30 -7.23
CA CYS A 53 4.92 9.19 -8.15
C CYS A 53 4.83 7.87 -7.37
N LEU A 54 3.67 7.22 -7.41
CA LEU A 54 3.33 6.02 -6.64
C LEU A 54 2.82 4.92 -7.58
N GLY A 55 3.58 3.85 -7.71
CA GLY A 55 3.37 2.79 -8.70
C GLY A 55 3.38 3.31 -10.14
N ARG A 56 2.23 3.19 -10.81
CA ARG A 56 1.99 3.71 -12.16
C ARG A 56 1.12 4.98 -12.16
N TYR A 57 0.95 5.61 -11.00
CA TYR A 57 0.07 6.76 -10.76
C TYR A 57 0.83 7.96 -10.20
N LEU A 58 0.16 9.11 -10.24
CA LEU A 58 0.57 10.37 -9.61
C LEU A 58 -0.51 10.81 -8.65
N VAL A 59 -0.10 11.40 -7.53
CA VAL A 59 -0.98 12.09 -6.58
C VAL A 59 -0.26 13.34 -6.08
N ASP A 60 -0.99 14.42 -5.85
CA ASP A 60 -0.43 15.63 -5.28
C ASP A 60 -0.76 15.66 -3.78
N LEU A 61 0.28 15.75 -2.94
CA LEU A 61 0.16 15.83 -1.47
C LEU A 61 0.71 17.18 -0.98
N PRO A 62 0.24 17.73 0.15
CA PRO A 62 0.89 18.88 0.77
C PRO A 62 2.38 18.62 0.98
N ALA A 63 3.23 19.61 0.74
CA ALA A 63 4.69 19.47 0.83
C ALA A 63 5.19 19.03 2.22
N SER A 64 4.37 19.22 3.26
CA SER A 64 4.60 18.80 4.63
C SER A 64 4.43 17.29 4.87
N PHE A 65 3.86 16.54 3.92
CA PHE A 65 3.87 15.08 3.97
C PHE A 65 5.26 14.54 3.65
N ILE A 66 5.75 13.69 4.55
CA ILE A 66 7.06 13.04 4.47
C ILE A 66 6.91 11.53 4.45
N LEU A 67 7.89 10.86 3.83
CA LEU A 67 7.88 9.41 3.63
C LEU A 67 7.93 8.66 4.97
N ASN A 68 7.04 7.68 5.16
CA ASN A 68 7.19 6.67 6.20
C ASN A 68 8.21 5.61 5.74
N PRO A 69 9.25 5.28 6.54
CA PRO A 69 10.20 4.23 6.16
C PRO A 69 9.57 2.84 6.07
N ILE A 70 8.41 2.63 6.69
CA ILE A 70 7.65 1.39 6.60
C ILE A 70 6.85 1.41 5.29
N GLN A 71 7.40 0.76 4.26
CA GLN A 71 6.79 0.57 2.96
C GLN A 71 7.15 -0.81 2.43
N ARG A 72 6.30 -1.37 1.58
CA ARG A 72 6.56 -2.63 0.90
C ARG A 72 6.46 -2.42 -0.60
N ILE A 73 7.53 -2.69 -1.31
CA ILE A 73 7.57 -2.64 -2.77
C ILE A 73 8.02 -4.00 -3.24
N GLU A 74 7.13 -4.73 -3.90
CA GLU A 74 7.42 -6.07 -4.42
C GLU A 74 7.07 -6.12 -5.91
N ILE A 75 8.06 -6.50 -6.73
CA ILE A 75 7.93 -6.58 -8.18
C ILE A 75 8.45 -7.93 -8.63
N GLU A 76 7.62 -8.73 -9.30
CA GLU A 76 7.95 -10.08 -9.75
C GLU A 76 8.43 -10.98 -8.59
N GLY A 77 7.86 -10.79 -7.39
CA GLY A 77 8.26 -11.50 -6.17
C GLY A 77 9.57 -11.04 -5.53
N VAL A 78 10.18 -9.95 -6.04
CA VAL A 78 11.38 -9.33 -5.49
C VAL A 78 10.98 -8.13 -4.65
N GLU A 79 11.24 -8.19 -3.34
CA GLU A 79 11.05 -7.04 -2.44
C GLU A 79 12.23 -6.08 -2.59
N ILE A 80 11.94 -4.79 -2.81
CA ILE A 80 12.94 -3.77 -3.13
C ILE A 80 12.86 -2.63 -2.11
N GLN A 81 14.02 -2.19 -1.65
CA GLN A 81 14.19 -0.99 -0.86
C GLN A 81 15.30 -0.14 -1.48
N ILE A 82 15.10 1.18 -1.45
CA ILE A 82 16.07 2.11 -1.99
C ILE A 82 16.15 3.37 -1.14
N GLU A 83 17.37 3.77 -0.83
CA GLU A 83 17.62 4.94 0.02
C GLU A 83 18.82 5.75 -0.50
N PRO A 84 18.78 7.09 -0.39
CA PRO A 84 19.95 7.91 -0.69
C PRO A 84 21.11 7.56 0.25
N MET A 85 22.27 7.23 -0.30
CA MET A 85 23.44 6.85 0.49
C MET A 85 24.74 7.17 -0.25
N THR A 86 25.75 7.63 0.48
CA THR A 86 27.08 7.82 -0.11
C THR A 86 27.76 6.47 -0.37
N LYS A 87 28.62 6.39 -1.39
CA LYS A 87 29.36 5.16 -1.73
C LYS A 87 30.23 4.66 -0.56
N LEU A 88 30.77 5.58 0.25
CA LEU A 88 31.56 5.24 1.43
C LEU A 88 30.72 4.57 2.53
N GLN A 89 29.58 5.17 2.88
CA GLN A 89 28.65 4.59 3.86
C GLN A 89 28.18 3.20 3.40
N PHE A 90 27.82 3.08 2.12
CA PHE A 90 27.41 1.79 1.57
C PHE A 90 28.53 0.76 1.63
N SER A 91 29.76 1.13 1.30
CA SER A 91 30.90 0.20 1.38
C SER A 91 31.14 -0.32 2.79
N MET A 92 30.90 0.51 3.81
CA MET A 92 30.98 0.08 5.21
C MET A 92 29.83 -0.87 5.56
N MET A 93 28.59 -0.49 5.23
CA MET A 93 27.40 -1.32 5.43
C MET A 93 27.53 -2.70 4.78
N LEU A 94 27.97 -2.75 3.52
CA LEU A 94 28.14 -4.01 2.78
C LEU A 94 29.19 -4.92 3.45
N LYS A 95 30.31 -4.34 3.92
CA LYS A 95 31.36 -5.09 4.62
C LYS A 95 30.85 -5.63 5.96
N ASP A 96 30.14 -4.82 6.72
CA ASP A 96 29.59 -5.21 8.02
C ASP A 96 28.55 -6.33 7.83
N ARG A 97 27.69 -6.21 6.82
CA ARG A 97 26.71 -7.24 6.49
C ARG A 97 27.36 -8.55 6.06
N ALA A 98 28.36 -8.50 5.17
CA ALA A 98 29.11 -9.68 4.74
C ALA A 98 29.80 -10.38 5.92
N THR A 99 30.42 -9.59 6.82
CA THR A 99 31.09 -10.11 8.02
C THR A 99 30.10 -10.73 9.00
N GLY A 100 28.94 -10.07 9.21
CA GLY A 100 27.85 -10.60 10.03
C GLY A 100 27.38 -11.96 9.52
N LEU A 101 27.03 -12.06 8.25
CA LEU A 101 26.56 -13.31 7.63
C LEU A 101 27.59 -14.44 7.67
N ALA A 102 28.88 -14.12 7.50
CA ALA A 102 29.95 -15.11 7.57
C ALA A 102 30.18 -15.67 8.99
N ASN A 103 29.87 -14.88 10.03
CA ASN A 103 30.06 -15.25 11.43
C ASN A 103 28.80 -15.83 12.09
N THR A 104 27.67 -15.89 11.38
CA THR A 104 26.41 -16.44 11.90
C THR A 104 26.24 -17.91 11.51
N THR A 105 25.87 -18.73 12.49
CA THR A 105 25.39 -20.10 12.28
C THR A 105 23.90 -20.20 12.62
N ILE A 106 23.24 -21.23 12.07
CA ILE A 106 21.83 -21.57 12.31
C ILE A 106 21.72 -23.00 12.82
N GLY A 107 20.68 -23.26 13.60
CA GLY A 107 20.53 -24.52 14.33
C GLY A 107 21.41 -24.59 15.58
N VAL A 108 21.05 -25.48 16.51
CA VAL A 108 21.79 -25.63 17.79
C VAL A 108 22.74 -26.82 17.74
N ARG A 109 22.27 -27.97 17.24
CA ARG A 109 23.06 -29.19 17.02
C ARG A 109 22.41 -30.06 15.93
N PRO A 110 23.07 -30.29 14.78
CA PRO A 110 24.29 -29.61 14.32
C PRO A 110 24.05 -28.11 14.04
N GLU A 111 25.13 -27.32 14.11
CA GLU A 111 25.15 -25.94 13.63
C GLU A 111 25.53 -25.92 12.16
N TYR A 112 24.97 -24.97 11.42
CA TYR A 112 25.26 -24.79 10.02
C TYR A 112 25.49 -23.32 9.64
N PRO A 113 26.31 -23.00 8.63
CA PRO A 113 26.54 -21.60 8.27
C PRO A 113 25.28 -20.92 7.71
N MET A 114 25.06 -19.67 8.12
CA MET A 114 23.98 -18.82 7.59
C MET A 114 24.21 -18.51 6.11
N LEU A 115 25.42 -18.05 5.77
CA LEU A 115 25.84 -17.77 4.41
C LEU A 115 26.25 -19.05 3.68
N GLN A 116 25.70 -19.27 2.49
CA GLN A 116 26.10 -20.39 1.62
C GLN A 116 27.03 -19.91 0.50
N GLU A 117 26.67 -18.82 -0.17
CA GLU A 117 27.41 -18.32 -1.33
C GLU A 117 27.24 -16.81 -1.46
N THR A 118 28.23 -16.16 -2.08
CA THR A 118 28.20 -14.72 -2.38
C THR A 118 28.49 -14.51 -3.86
N TYR A 119 27.63 -13.76 -4.53
CA TYR A 119 27.78 -13.39 -5.94
C TYR A 119 28.10 -11.89 -6.03
N PRO A 120 29.34 -11.50 -6.37
CA PRO A 120 29.68 -10.08 -6.48
C PRO A 120 28.94 -9.43 -7.66
N ILE A 121 28.43 -8.22 -7.45
CA ILE A 121 27.88 -7.39 -8.52
C ILE A 121 29.02 -6.51 -9.01
N SER A 122 29.43 -6.72 -10.25
CA SER A 122 30.54 -6.00 -10.88
C SER A 122 30.04 -5.32 -12.16
N GLY A 123 30.08 -3.99 -12.15
CA GLY A 123 29.83 -3.10 -13.27
C GLY A 123 30.75 -1.88 -13.15
N ASN A 124 30.80 -0.99 -14.15
CA ASN A 124 31.80 0.08 -14.20
C ASN A 124 31.80 1.00 -12.95
N ASP A 125 30.62 1.28 -12.37
CA ASP A 125 30.50 2.14 -11.18
C ASP A 125 29.74 1.51 -10.00
N ASP A 126 29.08 0.37 -10.24
CA ASP A 126 28.27 -0.34 -9.26
C ASP A 126 29.15 -1.11 -8.27
N LEU A 127 28.84 -0.99 -6.98
CA LEU A 127 29.45 -1.78 -5.91
C LEU A 127 28.35 -2.59 -5.26
N GLY A 128 28.48 -3.91 -5.17
CA GLY A 128 27.46 -4.71 -4.52
C GLY A 128 27.75 -6.20 -4.47
N SER A 129 26.85 -6.95 -3.84
CA SER A 129 26.87 -8.40 -3.80
C SER A 129 25.47 -8.96 -3.54
N VAL A 130 25.22 -10.15 -4.03
CA VAL A 130 24.08 -10.99 -3.63
C VAL A 130 24.58 -12.04 -2.65
N PHE A 131 23.94 -12.13 -1.49
CA PHE A 131 24.21 -13.16 -0.49
C PHE A 131 23.13 -14.22 -0.57
N ASN A 132 23.51 -15.46 -0.89
CA ASN A 132 22.65 -16.62 -0.70
C ASN A 132 22.79 -17.07 0.75
N ARG A 133 21.84 -16.67 1.59
CA ARG A 133 21.79 -17.01 3.02
C ARG A 133 20.57 -17.87 3.37
N ALA A 134 20.56 -18.52 4.52
CA ALA A 134 19.34 -19.17 5.00
C ALA A 134 18.24 -18.12 5.18
N GLU A 135 16.99 -18.51 4.96
CA GLU A 135 15.84 -17.59 5.03
C GLU A 135 15.71 -16.94 6.41
N SER A 136 16.01 -17.70 7.46
CA SER A 136 15.91 -17.30 8.86
C SER A 136 17.10 -17.83 9.67
N ASP A 137 17.50 -17.09 10.69
CA ASP A 137 18.47 -17.51 11.70
C ASP A 137 17.83 -18.25 12.90
N SER A 138 16.52 -18.08 13.09
CA SER A 138 15.75 -18.69 14.18
C SER A 138 15.23 -20.08 13.84
N ASN A 139 15.06 -20.39 12.55
CA ASN A 139 14.70 -21.72 12.08
C ASN A 139 15.96 -22.52 11.73
N GLY A 140 16.17 -23.68 12.36
CA GLY A 140 17.30 -24.56 12.07
C GLY A 140 17.31 -25.22 10.68
N SER A 141 16.38 -24.82 9.78
CA SER A 141 16.29 -25.33 8.42
C SER A 141 17.10 -24.44 7.48
N ARG A 142 18.07 -25.02 6.77
CA ARG A 142 18.84 -24.30 5.76
C ARG A 142 18.24 -24.37 4.36
N GLY A 143 17.19 -25.17 4.18
CA GLY A 143 16.57 -25.45 2.89
C GLY A 143 15.87 -24.23 2.29
N GLY A 144 15.18 -23.46 3.14
CA GLY A 144 14.68 -22.14 2.78
C GLY A 144 15.82 -21.15 2.66
N ARG A 145 15.91 -20.46 1.54
CA ARG A 145 16.97 -19.51 1.19
C ARG A 145 16.40 -18.11 1.00
N MET A 146 17.22 -17.11 1.30
CA MET A 146 17.02 -15.74 0.88
C MET A 146 18.20 -15.33 0.01
N LEU A 147 17.91 -14.87 -1.21
CA LEU A 147 18.87 -14.16 -2.04
C LEU A 147 18.76 -12.68 -1.71
N GLU A 148 19.73 -12.18 -0.95
CA GLU A 148 19.77 -10.81 -0.45
C GLU A 148 20.80 -10.00 -1.24
N LEU A 149 20.32 -9.13 -2.13
CA LEU A 149 21.13 -8.21 -2.91
C LEU A 149 21.32 -6.90 -2.15
N HIS A 150 22.56 -6.44 -2.12
CA HIS A 150 22.94 -5.08 -1.73
C HIS A 150 23.77 -4.47 -2.86
N ALA A 151 23.36 -3.33 -3.39
CA ALA A 151 24.14 -2.61 -4.38
C ALA A 151 24.04 -1.10 -4.24
N TRP A 152 25.12 -0.40 -4.58
CA TRP A 152 25.15 1.04 -4.69
C TRP A 152 25.17 1.46 -6.15
N LYS A 153 24.25 2.36 -6.51
CA LYS A 153 24.08 2.87 -7.88
C LYS A 153 23.67 4.34 -7.83
N ASN A 154 24.47 5.22 -8.44
CA ASN A 154 24.15 6.64 -8.63
C ASN A 154 23.71 7.42 -7.37
N GLY A 155 24.34 7.16 -6.22
CA GLY A 155 24.01 7.86 -4.96
C GLY A 155 22.91 7.20 -4.13
N TYR A 156 22.47 6.01 -4.52
CA TYR A 156 21.46 5.23 -3.80
C TYR A 156 22.00 3.87 -3.41
N ALA A 157 21.67 3.42 -2.19
CA ALA A 157 21.76 2.03 -1.79
C ALA A 157 20.46 1.32 -2.17
N ILE A 158 20.58 0.18 -2.83
CA ILE A 158 19.49 -0.69 -3.27
C ILE A 158 19.65 -2.00 -2.52
N THR A 159 18.62 -2.37 -1.77
CA THR A 159 18.47 -3.70 -1.21
C THR A 159 17.35 -4.40 -1.97
N ALA A 160 17.57 -5.64 -2.39
CA ALA A 160 16.53 -6.44 -3.02
C ALA A 160 16.57 -7.88 -2.52
N ASN A 161 15.41 -8.45 -2.23
CA ASN A 161 15.29 -9.75 -1.59
C ASN A 161 14.33 -10.65 -2.36
N VAL A 162 14.70 -11.92 -2.53
CA VAL A 162 13.77 -12.94 -3.04
C VAL A 162 14.00 -14.26 -2.34
N LYS A 163 12.89 -14.93 -1.98
CA LYS A 163 12.92 -16.27 -1.40
C LYS A 163 13.27 -17.31 -2.46
N ALA A 164 14.02 -18.31 -2.06
CA ALA A 164 14.40 -19.45 -2.87
C ALA A 164 14.47 -20.71 -2.00
N THR A 165 14.66 -21.86 -2.64
CA THR A 165 14.74 -23.18 -2.03
C THR A 165 16.00 -23.90 -2.53
N ASP A 166 16.75 -24.50 -1.61
CA ASP A 166 17.87 -25.39 -1.92
C ASP A 166 17.89 -26.57 -0.96
N THR A 167 17.57 -27.76 -1.45
CA THR A 167 17.45 -28.96 -0.63
C THR A 167 18.60 -29.96 -0.85
N ARG A 168 19.70 -29.54 -1.49
CA ARG A 168 20.86 -30.41 -1.83
C ARG A 168 21.77 -30.74 -0.64
N PHE A 169 21.33 -30.46 0.58
CA PHE A 169 22.10 -30.68 1.79
C PHE A 169 22.06 -32.17 2.25
N PRO A 170 23.17 -32.74 2.76
CA PRO A 170 23.24 -34.16 3.11
C PRO A 170 22.18 -34.64 4.11
N GLU A 171 21.78 -33.78 5.05
CA GLU A 171 20.75 -34.06 6.05
C GLU A 171 19.36 -34.30 5.44
N TYR A 172 19.12 -33.83 4.21
CA TYR A 172 17.87 -34.02 3.48
C TYR A 172 17.89 -35.27 2.56
N ALA A 173 19.01 -35.99 2.47
CA ALA A 173 19.17 -37.11 1.55
C ALA A 173 18.22 -38.30 1.78
N GLY A 174 17.58 -38.39 2.95
CA GLY A 174 16.62 -39.44 3.29
C GLY A 174 15.15 -39.05 3.17
N ASP A 175 14.84 -37.77 2.98
CA ASP A 175 13.46 -37.26 2.98
C ASP A 175 12.95 -37.09 1.55
N LYS A 176 12.09 -38.01 1.11
CA LYS A 176 11.52 -38.00 -0.24
C LYS A 176 10.61 -36.80 -0.51
N GLY A 177 9.99 -36.23 0.53
CA GLY A 177 9.16 -35.03 0.40
C GLY A 177 10.03 -33.80 0.11
N ILE A 178 11.12 -33.64 0.86
CA ILE A 178 12.08 -32.54 0.68
C ILE A 178 12.83 -32.68 -0.67
N GLN A 179 13.17 -33.90 -1.07
CA GLN A 179 13.81 -34.16 -2.37
C GLN A 179 12.90 -33.88 -3.58
N ALA A 180 11.58 -33.92 -3.40
CA ALA A 180 10.63 -33.57 -4.44
C ALA A 180 10.40 -32.06 -4.57
N MET A 181 10.93 -31.25 -3.64
CA MET A 181 10.85 -29.79 -3.72
C MET A 181 11.72 -29.26 -4.86
N GLU A 182 11.21 -28.24 -5.53
CA GLU A 182 11.95 -27.53 -6.58
C GLU A 182 13.14 -26.77 -5.99
N ILE A 183 14.30 -26.88 -6.64
CA ILE A 183 15.51 -26.12 -6.30
C ILE A 183 15.60 -24.97 -7.29
N ASP A 184 15.29 -23.76 -6.83
CA ASP A 184 15.08 -22.59 -7.69
C ASP A 184 16.12 -21.48 -7.48
N VAL A 185 17.14 -21.68 -6.63
CA VAL A 185 18.20 -20.68 -6.39
C VAL A 185 18.79 -20.08 -7.67
N PRO A 186 19.17 -20.85 -8.71
CA PRO A 186 19.70 -20.27 -9.95
C PRO A 186 18.70 -19.38 -10.70
N GLU A 187 17.42 -19.78 -10.74
CA GLU A 187 16.35 -19.03 -11.39
C GLU A 187 16.04 -17.74 -10.64
N LYS A 188 15.87 -17.84 -9.31
CA LYS A 188 15.62 -16.69 -8.43
C LYS A 188 16.78 -15.70 -8.44
N LEU A 189 18.03 -16.16 -8.57
CA LEU A 189 19.19 -15.29 -8.72
C LEU A 189 19.14 -14.52 -10.04
N ALA A 190 18.80 -15.18 -11.14
CA ALA A 190 18.66 -14.54 -12.44
C ALA A 190 17.53 -13.50 -12.43
N LEU A 191 16.39 -13.83 -11.81
CA LEU A 191 15.26 -12.92 -11.60
C LEU A 191 15.65 -11.68 -10.79
N LEU A 192 16.28 -11.89 -9.63
CA LEU A 192 16.74 -10.80 -8.75
C LEU A 192 17.66 -9.83 -9.49
N LEU A 193 18.62 -10.36 -10.25
CA LEU A 193 19.52 -9.54 -11.06
C LEU A 193 18.78 -8.83 -12.19
N ALA A 194 17.81 -9.47 -12.85
CA ALA A 194 17.01 -8.86 -13.91
C ALA A 194 16.15 -7.68 -13.41
N VAL A 195 15.54 -7.82 -12.23
CA VAL A 195 14.83 -6.72 -11.57
C VAL A 195 15.81 -5.60 -11.21
N TYR A 196 16.92 -5.92 -10.54
CA TYR A 196 17.95 -4.95 -10.16
C TYR A 196 18.48 -4.12 -11.34
N GLN A 197 18.72 -4.73 -12.51
CA GLN A 197 19.20 -4.01 -13.69
C GLN A 197 18.23 -2.93 -14.16
N ARG A 198 16.92 -3.15 -13.98
CA ARG A 198 15.85 -2.19 -14.33
C ARG A 198 15.59 -1.18 -13.20
N THR A 199 16.11 -1.41 -12.00
CA THR A 199 15.99 -0.53 -10.84
C THR A 199 16.94 0.67 -10.94
N GLN A 200 16.39 1.86 -10.67
CA GLN A 200 17.09 3.13 -10.66
C GLN A 200 16.67 3.97 -9.46
N GLY A 201 17.63 4.68 -8.87
CA GLY A 201 17.36 5.73 -7.91
C GLY A 201 16.83 6.99 -8.58
N ARG A 202 15.95 7.70 -7.89
CA ARG A 202 15.39 9.00 -8.31
C ARG A 202 15.05 9.85 -7.08
N ALA A 203 14.84 11.15 -7.24
CA ALA A 203 14.24 11.92 -6.15
C ALA A 203 12.75 11.57 -6.00
N ASP A 204 12.22 11.62 -4.77
CA ASP A 204 10.80 11.31 -4.52
C ASP A 204 9.83 12.19 -5.32
N THR A 205 10.20 13.45 -5.54
CA THR A 205 9.46 14.45 -6.32
C THR A 205 9.70 14.38 -7.84
N GLU A 206 10.65 13.58 -8.28
CA GLU A 206 10.95 13.42 -9.71
C GLU A 206 9.93 12.50 -10.36
N VAL A 207 9.18 13.00 -11.35
CA VAL A 207 8.25 12.18 -12.14
C VAL A 207 9.01 11.54 -13.30
N PRO A 208 9.21 10.20 -13.31
CA PRO A 208 9.97 9.54 -14.35
C PRO A 208 9.16 9.43 -15.66
N ASN A 209 9.90 9.44 -16.77
CA ASN A 209 9.35 9.23 -18.11
C ASN A 209 9.43 7.75 -18.54
N GLY A 210 8.41 7.31 -19.27
CA GLY A 210 8.30 5.97 -19.82
C GLY A 210 7.70 4.94 -18.85
N GLN A 211 7.71 3.68 -19.26
CA GLN A 211 7.07 2.60 -18.52
C GLN A 211 7.83 2.23 -17.25
N GLY A 212 7.08 1.89 -16.20
CA GLY A 212 7.63 1.32 -14.98
C GLY A 212 6.95 1.79 -13.71
N VAL A 213 7.31 1.13 -12.63
CA VAL A 213 6.76 1.31 -11.29
C VAL A 213 7.67 2.26 -10.51
N CYS A 214 7.17 3.45 -10.19
CA CYS A 214 7.87 4.41 -9.35
C CYS A 214 7.42 4.29 -7.90
N PHE A 215 8.34 4.48 -6.98
CA PHE A 215 8.07 4.49 -5.55
C PHE A 215 9.08 5.44 -4.89
N PRO A 216 8.91 5.82 -3.63
CA PRO A 216 9.80 6.77 -3.00
C PRO A 216 11.27 6.39 -3.19
N ASN A 217 12.06 7.34 -3.69
CA ASN A 217 13.47 7.19 -4.07
C ASN A 217 13.80 6.22 -5.23
N GLY A 218 12.81 5.55 -5.85
CA GLY A 218 13.04 4.45 -6.79
C GLY A 218 12.13 4.39 -8.02
N LEU A 219 12.62 3.67 -9.03
CA LEU A 219 11.89 3.28 -10.24
C LEU A 219 12.37 1.91 -10.70
N VAL A 220 11.45 0.99 -10.97
CA VAL A 220 11.71 -0.23 -11.75
C VAL A 220 11.12 -0.04 -13.14
N ARG A 221 11.97 0.04 -14.16
CA ARG A 221 11.52 0.20 -15.57
C ARG A 221 10.92 -1.11 -16.10
N GLY A 222 9.89 -1.00 -16.92
CA GLY A 222 9.32 -2.17 -17.61
C GLY A 222 7.81 -2.03 -17.86
N PRO A 223 7.25 -2.92 -18.70
CA PRO A 223 5.81 -2.96 -18.94
C PRO A 223 5.06 -3.30 -17.65
N ALA A 224 3.75 -3.07 -17.64
CA ALA A 224 2.89 -3.55 -16.56
C ALA A 224 2.89 -5.07 -16.46
N THR A 225 2.98 -5.60 -15.24
CA THR A 225 2.84 -7.03 -14.93
C THR A 225 1.75 -7.25 -13.88
N ASP A 226 1.32 -8.49 -13.72
CA ASP A 226 0.39 -8.94 -12.68
C ASP A 226 1.13 -9.35 -11.40
N GLN A 227 2.37 -8.91 -11.20
CA GLN A 227 3.23 -9.23 -10.06
C GLN A 227 3.79 -7.95 -9.42
N GLU A 228 2.97 -6.91 -9.29
CA GLU A 228 3.30 -5.63 -8.68
C GLU A 228 2.44 -5.43 -7.44
N HIS A 229 3.10 -5.38 -6.28
CA HIS A 229 2.48 -5.14 -4.98
C HIS A 229 3.18 -3.97 -4.31
N LEU A 230 2.43 -2.90 -4.07
CA LEU A 230 2.95 -1.68 -3.49
C LEU A 230 2.10 -1.26 -2.30
N ASP A 231 2.75 -1.06 -1.17
CA ASP A 231 2.23 -0.38 0.02
C ASP A 231 3.16 0.81 0.31
N ILE A 232 2.70 2.02 0.02
CA ILE A 232 3.47 3.25 0.21
C ILE A 232 2.75 4.15 1.22
N SER A 233 3.48 4.57 2.26
CA SER A 233 2.92 5.40 3.32
C SER A 233 3.66 6.74 3.44
N TYR A 234 2.88 7.83 3.55
CA TYR A 234 3.34 9.16 3.93
C TYR A 234 2.64 9.57 5.22
N TYR A 235 3.29 10.45 5.99
CA TYR A 235 2.69 11.05 7.17
C TYR A 235 2.94 12.56 7.20
N LEU A 236 2.09 13.28 7.93
CA LEU A 236 2.27 14.72 8.09
C LEU A 236 3.45 15.00 9.04
N GLY A 237 4.46 15.72 8.56
CA GLY A 237 5.62 16.10 9.35
C GLY A 237 5.22 16.85 10.62
N GLY A 238 5.67 16.36 11.78
CA GLY A 238 5.35 16.94 13.09
C GLY A 238 4.01 16.51 13.68
N ALA A 239 3.22 15.71 12.97
CA ALA A 239 1.97 15.13 13.45
C ALA A 239 2.09 13.60 13.59
N PRO A 240 1.89 13.03 14.79
CA PRO A 240 2.03 11.59 15.01
C PRO A 240 0.82 10.77 14.58
N ASP A 241 -0.23 11.39 14.03
CA ASP A 241 -1.55 10.81 13.90
C ASP A 241 -2.25 11.11 12.58
N VAL A 242 -1.52 11.56 11.56
CA VAL A 242 -2.05 11.83 10.21
C VAL A 242 -1.24 11.04 9.19
N SER A 243 -1.85 10.05 8.56
CA SER A 243 -1.24 9.17 7.55
C SER A 243 -2.00 9.17 6.24
N PHE A 244 -1.27 8.98 5.16
CA PHE A 244 -1.78 8.73 3.81
C PHE A 244 -1.09 7.48 3.27
N GLU A 245 -1.86 6.47 2.93
CA GLU A 245 -1.40 5.17 2.47
C GLU A 245 -1.95 4.91 1.07
N PHE A 246 -1.07 4.49 0.17
CA PHE A 246 -1.38 4.15 -1.21
C PHE A 246 -1.03 2.69 -1.42
N HIS A 247 -2.03 1.92 -1.84
CA HIS A 247 -1.89 0.53 -2.22
C HIS A 247 -2.13 0.37 -3.72
N SER A 248 -1.27 -0.36 -4.39
CA SER A 248 -1.46 -0.79 -5.78
C SER A 248 -1.12 -2.26 -5.92
N LEU A 249 -2.13 -3.04 -6.27
CA LEU A 249 -2.08 -4.51 -6.27
C LEU A 249 -2.53 -4.99 -7.65
N SER A 250 -1.58 -5.43 -8.47
CA SER A 250 -1.87 -5.90 -9.84
C SER A 250 -2.28 -7.37 -9.90
N ASP A 251 -2.01 -8.11 -8.83
CA ASP A 251 -2.27 -9.55 -8.65
C ASP A 251 -3.64 -9.84 -8.02
N ILE A 252 -4.36 -8.79 -7.58
CA ILE A 252 -5.69 -8.89 -6.99
C ILE A 252 -6.78 -8.52 -8.00
N GLY A 253 -7.80 -9.36 -8.03
CA GLY A 253 -9.00 -9.20 -8.84
C GLY A 253 -8.96 -9.92 -10.19
N PRO A 254 -10.01 -9.79 -11.01
CA PRO A 254 -11.23 -9.04 -10.71
C PRO A 254 -12.03 -9.65 -9.55
N GLU A 255 -12.46 -8.80 -8.62
CA GLU A 255 -13.29 -9.16 -7.47
C GLU A 255 -14.78 -9.13 -7.83
N ASP A 256 -15.61 -9.86 -7.09
CA ASP A 256 -17.07 -9.87 -7.29
C ASP A 256 -17.76 -8.59 -6.79
N THR A 257 -17.09 -7.84 -5.90
CA THR A 257 -17.67 -6.68 -5.19
C THR A 257 -16.75 -5.48 -5.21
N GLU A 258 -17.34 -4.29 -5.17
CA GLU A 258 -16.63 -3.02 -4.94
C GLU A 258 -16.87 -2.52 -3.50
N LEU A 259 -16.20 -1.43 -3.13
CA LEU A 259 -16.31 -0.82 -1.79
C LEU A 259 -17.75 -0.59 -1.34
N LEU A 260 -18.60 -0.01 -2.19
CA LEU A 260 -19.98 0.31 -1.82
C LEU A 260 -20.89 -0.93 -1.76
N ASP A 261 -20.59 -1.98 -2.52
CA ASP A 261 -21.31 -3.26 -2.46
C ASP A 261 -21.14 -3.93 -1.09
N ARG A 262 -19.97 -3.72 -0.43
CA ARG A 262 -19.66 -4.25 0.90
C ARG A 262 -20.32 -3.47 2.04
N GLY A 263 -21.25 -2.58 1.75
CA GLY A 263 -21.73 -1.60 2.70
C GLY A 263 -22.46 -2.14 3.93
N ALA A 264 -23.22 -3.23 3.80
CA ALA A 264 -23.90 -3.83 4.96
C ALA A 264 -22.90 -4.36 6.01
N ALA A 265 -21.77 -4.94 5.56
CA ALA A 265 -20.73 -5.44 6.44
C ALA A 265 -19.95 -4.31 7.10
N ILE A 266 -19.62 -3.26 6.33
CA ILE A 266 -18.95 -2.05 6.83
C ILE A 266 -19.82 -1.38 7.89
N GLU A 267 -21.09 -1.10 7.60
CA GLU A 267 -22.02 -0.46 8.54
C GLU A 267 -22.25 -1.29 9.81
N GLY A 268 -22.35 -2.61 9.68
CA GLY A 268 -22.40 -3.53 10.83
C GLY A 268 -21.19 -3.38 11.75
N SER A 269 -19.99 -3.29 11.16
CA SER A 269 -18.73 -3.11 11.88
C SER A 269 -18.62 -1.73 12.53
N LEU A 270 -19.08 -0.66 11.85
CA LEU A 270 -19.12 0.69 12.40
C LEU A 270 -20.01 0.78 13.62
N LYS A 271 -21.21 0.20 13.56
CA LYS A 271 -22.13 0.17 14.70
C LYS A 271 -21.52 -0.50 15.93
N ALA A 272 -20.74 -1.55 15.74
CA ALA A 272 -20.06 -2.27 16.82
C ALA A 272 -18.92 -1.44 17.47
N LYS A 273 -18.36 -0.45 16.77
CA LYS A 273 -17.22 0.36 17.22
C LYS A 273 -17.58 1.83 17.48
N HIS A 274 -18.87 2.16 17.64
CA HIS A 274 -19.34 3.54 17.77
C HIS A 274 -18.86 4.46 16.63
N GLY A 275 -18.70 3.89 15.44
CA GLY A 275 -18.38 4.59 14.21
C GLY A 275 -19.62 5.10 13.48
N TYR A 276 -19.42 6.02 12.55
CA TYR A 276 -20.44 6.60 11.69
C TYR A 276 -19.86 6.93 10.32
N THR A 277 -20.71 6.84 9.30
CA THR A 277 -20.37 7.30 7.96
C THR A 277 -20.47 8.82 7.91
N LEU A 278 -19.49 9.46 7.28
CA LEU A 278 -19.45 10.89 6.98
C LEU A 278 -19.92 11.17 5.56
N ARG A 279 -19.45 10.35 4.62
CA ARG A 279 -19.74 10.42 3.18
C ARG A 279 -19.38 9.08 2.55
N LYS A 280 -20.14 8.65 1.55
CA LYS A 280 -19.79 7.52 0.70
C LYS A 280 -20.39 7.70 -0.69
N GLY A 281 -19.72 7.22 -1.73
CA GLY A 281 -20.22 7.36 -3.09
C GLY A 281 -19.12 7.25 -4.13
N HIS A 282 -19.43 7.68 -5.34
CA HIS A 282 -18.43 7.79 -6.41
C HIS A 282 -17.64 9.09 -6.27
N VAL A 283 -16.34 8.97 -6.51
CA VAL A 283 -15.39 10.07 -6.47
C VAL A 283 -15.42 10.81 -7.80
N ARG A 284 -15.29 12.14 -7.75
CA ARG A 284 -15.00 12.94 -8.94
C ARG A 284 -13.48 13.02 -9.10
N GLY A 285 -12.95 12.64 -10.25
CA GLY A 285 -11.51 12.65 -10.47
C GLY A 285 -11.12 12.04 -11.82
N GLN A 286 -9.84 11.76 -11.98
CA GLN A 286 -9.29 11.16 -13.21
C GLN A 286 -9.28 9.62 -13.17
N LEU A 287 -9.58 9.02 -12.02
CA LEU A 287 -9.71 7.58 -11.87
C LEU A 287 -11.19 7.19 -12.03
N GLU A 288 -11.54 6.66 -13.19
CA GLU A 288 -12.91 6.31 -13.53
C GLU A 288 -13.46 5.22 -12.60
N GLY A 289 -14.73 5.35 -12.20
CA GLY A 289 -15.41 4.36 -11.36
C GLY A 289 -14.98 4.33 -9.89
N ALA A 290 -13.95 5.08 -9.48
CA ALA A 290 -13.47 5.10 -8.10
C ALA A 290 -14.58 5.43 -7.10
N GLN A 291 -14.60 4.69 -5.99
CA GLN A 291 -15.56 4.82 -4.90
C GLN A 291 -14.84 5.26 -3.63
N GLU A 292 -15.52 5.99 -2.77
CA GLU A 292 -15.01 6.40 -1.47
C GLU A 292 -15.97 6.06 -0.34
N TRP A 293 -15.41 5.88 0.85
CA TRP A 293 -16.14 5.80 2.10
C TRP A 293 -15.35 6.49 3.20
N LEU A 294 -15.88 7.61 3.69
CA LEU A 294 -15.32 8.43 4.74
C LEU A 294 -16.02 8.08 6.04
N ILE A 295 -15.24 7.65 7.04
CA ILE A 295 -15.75 7.16 8.31
C ILE A 295 -15.12 7.96 9.44
N GLY A 296 -15.95 8.29 10.43
CA GLY A 296 -15.51 8.83 11.71
C GLY A 296 -15.83 7.86 12.85
N TYR A 297 -15.00 7.88 13.88
CA TYR A 297 -15.22 7.16 15.13
C TYR A 297 -15.20 8.15 16.28
N LYS A 298 -16.15 8.01 17.19
CA LYS A 298 -16.22 8.79 18.44
C LYS A 298 -16.32 7.80 19.60
N PRO A 299 -15.21 7.13 19.97
CA PRO A 299 -15.23 6.22 21.11
C PRO A 299 -15.47 7.03 22.39
N LEU A 300 -16.14 6.41 23.36
CA LEU A 300 -16.26 6.98 24.70
C LEU A 300 -14.88 6.97 25.35
N ASP A 301 -14.41 8.13 25.83
CA ASP A 301 -13.14 8.31 26.53
C ASP A 301 -11.86 8.10 25.71
N GLU A 302 -11.95 8.09 24.37
CA GLU A 302 -10.79 8.09 23.47
C GLU A 302 -10.85 9.27 22.49
N ILE A 303 -9.77 9.44 21.71
CA ILE A 303 -9.70 10.47 20.69
C ILE A 303 -10.55 10.06 19.50
N ALA A 304 -11.37 10.99 19.01
CA ALA A 304 -12.07 10.81 17.77
C ALA A 304 -11.05 10.62 16.64
N TYR A 305 -11.22 9.57 15.84
CA TYR A 305 -10.35 9.28 14.71
C TYR A 305 -11.18 9.12 13.43
N GLN A 306 -10.56 9.47 12.30
CA GLN A 306 -11.13 9.37 10.98
C GLN A 306 -10.34 8.36 10.15
N SER A 307 -11.06 7.61 9.32
CA SER A 307 -10.50 6.65 8.37
C SER A 307 -11.30 6.79 7.08
N PHE A 308 -10.63 7.31 6.06
CA PHE A 308 -11.21 7.51 4.74
C PHE A 308 -10.56 6.55 3.77
N THR A 309 -11.38 5.85 3.00
CA THR A 309 -10.90 4.89 2.01
C THR A 309 -11.43 5.29 0.63
N LEU A 310 -10.56 5.24 -0.37
CA LEU A 310 -10.93 5.21 -1.78
C LEU A 310 -10.51 3.87 -2.35
N GLU A 311 -11.38 3.26 -3.16
CA GLU A 311 -11.08 2.04 -3.89
C GLU A 311 -11.43 2.22 -5.37
N ALA A 312 -10.57 1.70 -6.25
CA ALA A 312 -10.81 1.69 -7.68
C ALA A 312 -10.31 0.40 -8.33
N ASN A 313 -10.89 0.07 -9.48
CA ASN A 313 -10.56 -1.08 -10.32
C ASN A 313 -10.82 -2.46 -9.69
N SER A 314 -11.56 -2.59 -8.58
CA SER A 314 -11.79 -3.89 -7.92
C SER A 314 -12.36 -4.95 -8.86
N LYS A 315 -13.36 -4.58 -9.67
CA LYS A 315 -13.98 -5.49 -10.67
C LYS A 315 -13.19 -5.64 -11.97
N THR A 316 -12.11 -4.90 -12.14
CA THR A 316 -11.28 -4.89 -13.37
C THR A 316 -9.79 -5.14 -13.09
N GLY A 317 -9.46 -5.57 -11.86
CA GLY A 317 -8.11 -5.77 -11.37
C GLY A 317 -7.25 -6.53 -12.37
N SER A 318 -6.14 -5.92 -12.78
CA SER A 318 -5.19 -6.47 -13.75
C SER A 318 -3.89 -5.66 -13.75
N ALA A 319 -2.88 -6.12 -14.48
CA ALA A 319 -1.66 -5.34 -14.74
C ALA A 319 -1.94 -3.92 -15.29
N MET A 320 -2.93 -3.78 -16.16
CA MET A 320 -3.25 -2.51 -16.83
C MET A 320 -4.22 -1.62 -16.03
N ALA A 321 -4.89 -2.20 -15.03
CA ALA A 321 -5.81 -1.52 -14.14
C ALA A 321 -5.72 -2.18 -12.76
N PRO A 322 -4.59 -2.00 -12.03
CA PRO A 322 -4.40 -2.65 -10.74
C PRO A 322 -5.45 -2.16 -9.75
N LEU A 323 -5.79 -3.00 -8.76
CA LEU A 323 -6.59 -2.56 -7.62
C LEU A 323 -5.83 -1.42 -6.95
N ILE A 324 -6.50 -0.27 -6.82
CA ILE A 324 -5.98 0.90 -6.12
C ILE A 324 -6.80 1.10 -4.86
N VAL A 325 -6.12 1.18 -3.71
CA VAL A 325 -6.71 1.58 -2.44
C VAL A 325 -5.93 2.78 -1.90
N LEU A 326 -6.64 3.84 -1.54
CA LEU A 326 -6.08 4.92 -0.75
C LEU A 326 -6.70 4.90 0.63
N ASP A 327 -5.89 4.90 1.67
CA ASP A 327 -6.33 5.06 3.03
C ASP A 327 -5.76 6.36 3.63
N PHE A 328 -6.62 7.13 4.27
CA PHE A 328 -6.26 8.35 4.97
C PHE A 328 -6.74 8.29 6.41
N GLY A 329 -5.79 8.34 7.35
CA GLY A 329 -6.02 8.22 8.78
C GLY A 329 -5.76 9.53 9.50
N VAL A 330 -6.65 9.90 10.43
CA VAL A 330 -6.46 11.03 11.35
C VAL A 330 -6.84 10.60 12.77
N GLY A 331 -6.06 10.98 13.78
CA GLY A 331 -6.39 10.72 15.20
C GLY A 331 -5.99 9.34 15.72
N SER A 332 -5.33 8.52 14.90
CA SER A 332 -4.69 7.26 15.30
C SER A 332 -3.18 7.36 15.08
N ARG A 333 -2.39 6.88 16.04
CA ARG A 333 -0.92 6.95 15.92
C ARG A 333 -0.45 6.21 14.67
N ILE A 334 0.41 6.86 13.90
CA ILE A 334 1.05 6.24 12.74
C ILE A 334 1.87 5.01 13.20
N PRO A 335 1.91 3.94 12.39
CA PRO A 335 2.83 2.83 12.63
C PRO A 335 4.27 3.33 12.68
N GLU A 336 4.99 2.95 13.73
CA GLU A 336 6.40 3.28 13.94
C GLU A 336 7.18 1.99 14.21
N ALA A 337 8.51 2.07 14.09
CA ALA A 337 9.37 0.99 14.54
C ALA A 337 9.07 0.63 16.01
N PRO A 338 9.22 -0.65 16.40
CA PRO A 338 9.01 -1.05 17.79
C PRO A 338 9.85 -0.20 18.73
N LEU A 339 9.19 0.46 19.67
CA LEU A 339 9.84 1.29 20.67
C LEU A 339 10.50 0.42 21.73
N SER A 340 11.65 0.87 22.24
CA SER A 340 12.21 0.34 23.48
C SER A 340 11.26 0.59 24.66
N LEU A 341 11.42 -0.19 25.74
CA LEU A 341 10.62 -0.02 26.95
C LEU A 341 10.73 1.40 27.54
N GLU A 342 11.90 2.02 27.42
CA GLU A 342 12.14 3.39 27.88
C GLU A 342 11.36 4.40 27.04
N GLU A 343 11.37 4.25 25.72
CA GLU A 343 10.60 5.10 24.80
C GLU A 343 9.09 4.95 25.02
N VAL A 344 8.60 3.73 25.24
CA VAL A 344 7.20 3.49 25.61
C VAL A 344 6.84 4.22 26.91
N ALA A 345 7.71 4.16 27.93
CA ALA A 345 7.44 4.76 29.23
C ALA A 345 7.35 6.29 29.22
N VAL A 346 8.05 6.97 28.29
CA VAL A 346 8.03 8.43 28.15
C VAL A 346 7.08 8.94 27.06
N ARG A 347 6.50 8.04 26.25
CA ARG A 347 5.61 8.41 25.14
C ARG A 347 4.30 8.96 25.69
N LYS A 348 4.06 10.24 25.44
CA LYS A 348 2.79 10.89 25.82
C LYS A 348 1.64 10.28 25.01
N PRO A 349 0.47 10.03 25.61
CA PRO A 349 -0.72 9.68 24.84
C PRO A 349 -1.05 10.83 23.88
N LEU A 350 -1.72 10.50 22.78
CA LEU A 350 -2.37 11.54 21.99
C LEU A 350 -3.41 12.21 22.89
N SER A 351 -3.55 13.54 22.81
CA SER A 351 -4.55 14.29 23.59
C SER A 351 -5.71 14.79 22.73
N LYS A 352 -5.48 14.94 21.43
CA LYS A 352 -6.46 15.28 20.40
C LYS A 352 -5.94 14.85 19.03
N ALA A 353 -6.85 14.74 18.06
CA ALA A 353 -6.48 14.62 16.66
C ALA A 353 -5.81 15.92 16.16
N THR A 354 -4.83 15.79 15.26
CA THR A 354 -4.15 16.93 14.65
C THR A 354 -5.07 17.74 13.75
N LEU A 355 -5.90 17.06 12.94
CA LEU A 355 -6.92 17.69 12.09
C LEU A 355 -8.30 17.44 12.67
N SER A 356 -9.18 18.44 12.55
CA SER A 356 -10.61 18.24 12.80
C SER A 356 -11.24 17.32 11.75
N GLU A 357 -12.44 16.81 12.01
CA GLU A 357 -13.20 16.03 11.03
C GLU A 357 -13.43 16.80 9.72
N SER A 358 -13.74 18.10 9.83
CA SER A 358 -13.96 18.97 8.67
C SER A 358 -12.67 19.26 7.92
N GLU A 359 -11.56 19.48 8.63
CA GLU A 359 -10.23 19.66 8.03
C GLU A 359 -9.74 18.39 7.32
N ALA A 360 -9.99 17.21 7.90
CA ALA A 360 -9.70 15.92 7.29
C ALA A 360 -10.45 15.75 5.96
N ILE A 361 -11.77 16.03 5.94
CA ILE A 361 -12.59 15.97 4.72
C ILE A 361 -12.07 16.98 3.69
N ALA A 362 -11.73 18.19 4.12
CA ALA A 362 -11.20 19.22 3.23
C ALA A 362 -9.86 18.83 2.59
N LEU A 363 -8.96 18.19 3.35
CA LEU A 363 -7.70 17.68 2.79
C LEU A 363 -7.97 16.57 1.78
N TRP A 364 -8.83 15.61 2.12
CA TRP A 364 -9.21 14.51 1.25
C TRP A 364 -9.78 15.02 -0.08
N ASP A 365 -10.66 16.02 -0.04
CA ASP A 365 -11.29 16.64 -1.21
C ASP A 365 -10.30 17.39 -2.11
N VAL A 366 -9.15 17.82 -1.58
CA VAL A 366 -8.07 18.43 -2.36
C VAL A 366 -7.14 17.38 -2.96
N VAL A 367 -6.80 16.35 -2.21
CA VAL A 367 -5.82 15.32 -2.62
C VAL A 367 -6.41 14.35 -3.62
N VAL A 368 -7.55 13.75 -3.31
CA VAL A 368 -8.10 12.62 -4.08
C VAL A 368 -8.36 12.93 -5.57
N PRO A 369 -8.92 14.11 -5.94
CA PRO A 369 -9.12 14.44 -7.36
C PRO A 369 -7.83 14.52 -8.19
N THR A 370 -6.67 14.62 -7.53
CA THR A 370 -5.36 14.66 -8.20
C THR A 370 -4.82 13.27 -8.53
N LEU A 371 -5.40 12.19 -7.96
CA LEU A 371 -4.99 10.83 -8.29
C LEU A 371 -5.27 10.52 -9.76
N ARG A 372 -4.22 10.14 -10.50
CA ARG A 372 -4.25 9.97 -11.95
C ARG A 372 -3.18 9.00 -12.43
N PRO A 373 -3.39 8.25 -13.53
CA PRO A 373 -2.32 7.50 -14.18
C PRO A 373 -1.13 8.41 -14.53
N ARG A 374 0.10 7.94 -14.31
CA ARG A 374 1.29 8.65 -14.80
C ARG A 374 1.36 8.48 -16.33
N PRO A 375 1.55 9.57 -17.10
CA PRO A 375 1.65 9.47 -18.55
C PRO A 375 2.75 8.48 -19.00
N GLY A 376 2.38 7.53 -19.85
CA GLY A 376 3.29 6.52 -20.42
C GLY A 376 3.79 5.48 -19.41
N ALA A 377 3.15 5.36 -18.24
CA ALA A 377 3.60 4.44 -17.20
C ALA A 377 3.30 2.97 -17.49
N PHE A 378 2.26 2.65 -18.25
CA PHE A 378 1.80 1.27 -18.52
C PHE A 378 2.47 0.65 -19.74
#